data_AF-A0A3A4ZNN1-F1
#
_entry.id   AF-A0A3A4ZNN1-F1
#
_cell.length_a   1.000
_cell.length_b   1.000
_cell.length_c   1.000
_cell.angle_alpha   90.00
_cell.angle_beta   90.00
_cell.angle_gamma   90.00
#
_symmetry.space_group_name_H-M   'P 1'
#
loop_
_entity.id
_entity.type
_entity.pdbx_description
1 polymer ?
#
loop_
_entity_poly.entity_id
_entity_poly.type
_entity_poly.pdbx_seq_one_letter_code
_entity_poly.pdbx_strand_id
1 'polypeptide(L)'
;MVKVRIGRRAAVAIATAAAVSIAGAAFAESPRGLVSKGNRQYGKKAFGEALEYYDKASVKSPESPIVAFNKGAALYQQGDLERAREHFKEAAAKTKSLPFEAKAWYNLGNVAFKEGERQEDSDLRKALASLEESVKHYVTALEKDPELEEAAENLETARLKIKDLLDKIQKQQQQGGDQSRQQQQEQQEGEEQEQQQGEGEQQEGEERQEGAQDREEKAAEEQQKKDEQAAAEKPKEKPLESDKTAQQILDEEKENRKERQRQESRSKYRPVGKDW
;
A
#
# COMPACT_ATOMS: atom_id res chain seq x y z
N MET A 1 -33.19 -94.35 -53.17
CA MET A 1 -34.19 -93.57 -52.40
C MET A 1 -33.45 -92.84 -51.28
N VAL A 2 -33.23 -91.52 -51.40
CA VAL A 2 -33.91 -90.44 -50.61
C VAL A 2 -33.57 -90.56 -49.11
N LYS A 3 -32.86 -89.64 -48.42
CA LYS A 3 -33.07 -88.19 -48.31
C LYS A 3 -31.86 -87.47 -47.65
N VAL A 4 -31.71 -86.21 -48.03
CA VAL A 4 -30.78 -85.15 -47.60
C VAL A 4 -30.86 -84.79 -46.10
N ARG A 5 -29.76 -84.34 -45.48
CA ARG A 5 -29.74 -83.13 -44.62
C ARG A 5 -28.35 -82.51 -44.43
N ILE A 6 -28.25 -81.28 -44.89
CA ILE A 6 -27.18 -80.29 -44.67
C ILE A 6 -27.26 -79.78 -43.24
N GLY A 7 -26.12 -79.64 -42.56
CA GLY A 7 -26.02 -78.99 -41.26
C GLY A 7 -24.72 -78.18 -41.15
N ARG A 8 -24.79 -76.90 -41.52
CA ARG A 8 -23.77 -75.88 -41.21
C ARG A 8 -23.79 -75.59 -39.71
N ARG A 9 -22.64 -75.56 -39.04
CA ARG A 9 -22.43 -74.72 -37.84
C ARG A 9 -21.01 -74.17 -37.82
N ALA A 10 -20.89 -72.90 -38.18
CA ALA A 10 -19.76 -72.05 -37.85
C ALA A 10 -19.78 -71.77 -36.33
N ALA A 11 -18.68 -72.02 -35.64
CA ALA A 11 -18.49 -71.59 -34.27
C ALA A 11 -17.71 -70.27 -34.28
N VAL A 12 -18.43 -69.17 -34.13
CA VAL A 12 -17.85 -67.85 -33.85
C VAL A 12 -17.65 -67.78 -32.33
N ALA A 13 -16.41 -67.82 -31.88
CA ALA A 13 -16.07 -67.57 -30.48
C ALA A 13 -15.96 -66.06 -30.26
N ILE A 14 -17.02 -65.45 -29.74
CA ILE A 14 -17.00 -64.07 -29.24
C ILE A 14 -16.42 -64.13 -27.82
N ALA A 15 -15.15 -63.79 -27.66
CA ALA A 15 -14.56 -63.55 -26.35
C ALA A 15 -14.97 -62.15 -25.87
N THR A 16 -15.97 -62.09 -24.99
CA THR A 16 -16.37 -60.85 -24.31
C THR A 16 -15.32 -60.49 -23.25
N ALA A 17 -14.52 -59.46 -23.51
CA ALA A 17 -13.70 -58.83 -22.49
C ALA A 17 -14.60 -58.01 -21.55
N ALA A 18 -14.87 -58.53 -20.35
CA ALA A 18 -15.53 -57.79 -19.29
C ALA A 18 -14.52 -56.81 -18.67
N ALA A 19 -14.50 -55.57 -19.16
CA ALA A 19 -13.82 -54.47 -18.48
C ALA A 19 -14.67 -54.07 -17.26
N VAL A 20 -14.30 -54.56 -16.08
CA VAL A 20 -14.83 -54.03 -14.82
C VAL A 20 -14.17 -52.68 -14.58
N SER A 21 -14.78 -51.63 -15.12
CA SER A 21 -14.45 -50.25 -14.75
C SER A 21 -14.94 -50.02 -13.32
N ILE A 22 -14.05 -50.23 -12.34
CA ILE A 22 -14.26 -49.70 -11.00
C ILE A 22 -14.09 -48.19 -11.10
N ALA A 23 -15.16 -47.49 -11.49
CA ALA A 23 -15.28 -46.06 -11.30
C ALA A 23 -15.42 -45.82 -9.80
N GLY A 24 -14.30 -45.82 -9.08
CA GLY A 24 -14.25 -45.26 -7.74
C GLY A 24 -14.64 -43.80 -7.86
N ALA A 25 -15.85 -43.46 -7.40
CA ALA A 25 -16.29 -42.09 -7.29
C ALA A 25 -15.41 -41.39 -6.26
N ALA A 26 -14.27 -40.84 -6.70
CA ALA A 26 -13.52 -39.88 -5.93
C ALA A 26 -14.47 -38.69 -5.73
N PHE A 27 -15.04 -38.57 -4.53
CA PHE A 27 -15.86 -37.42 -4.17
C PHE A 27 -14.98 -36.17 -4.33
N ALA A 28 -15.17 -35.45 -5.44
CA ALA A 28 -14.42 -34.25 -5.72
C ALA A 28 -14.73 -33.23 -4.61
N GLU A 29 -13.70 -32.82 -3.87
CA GLU A 29 -13.89 -31.99 -2.69
C GLU A 29 -14.61 -30.68 -3.03
N SER A 30 -15.65 -30.31 -2.27
CA SER A 30 -16.43 -29.10 -2.57
C SER A 30 -15.61 -27.82 -2.32
N PRO A 31 -15.91 -26.70 -3.00
CA PRO A 31 -15.25 -25.42 -2.74
C PRO A 31 -15.32 -25.00 -1.26
N ARG A 32 -16.47 -25.23 -0.62
CA ARG A 32 -16.65 -24.94 0.83
C ARG A 32 -15.78 -25.84 1.71
N GLY A 33 -15.62 -27.11 1.34
CA GLY A 33 -14.73 -28.05 2.05
C GLY A 33 -13.27 -27.61 1.96
N LEU A 34 -12.83 -27.21 0.77
CA LEU A 34 -11.49 -26.67 0.54
C LEU A 34 -11.25 -25.38 1.34
N VAL A 35 -12.20 -24.44 1.33
CA VAL A 35 -12.13 -23.23 2.17
C VAL A 35 -12.02 -23.59 3.66
N SER A 36 -12.81 -24.55 4.14
CA SER A 36 -12.74 -24.99 5.55
C SER A 36 -11.38 -25.60 5.90
N LYS A 37 -10.75 -26.37 5.00
CA LYS A 37 -9.38 -26.85 5.18
C LYS A 37 -8.36 -25.71 5.19
N GLY A 38 -8.47 -24.78 4.24
CA GLY A 38 -7.63 -23.59 4.19
C GLY A 38 -7.72 -22.77 5.48
N ASN A 39 -8.93 -22.53 5.99
CA ASN A 39 -9.15 -21.80 7.25
C ASN A 39 -8.52 -22.52 8.45
N ARG A 40 -8.54 -23.86 8.48
CA ARG A 40 -7.85 -24.63 9.53
C ARG A 40 -6.33 -24.43 9.48
N GLN A 41 -5.73 -24.44 8.28
CA GLN A 41 -4.29 -24.20 8.15
C GLN A 41 -3.93 -22.75 8.46
N TYR A 42 -4.77 -21.80 8.04
CA TYR A 42 -4.64 -20.40 8.40
C TYR A 42 -4.64 -20.20 9.93
N GLY A 43 -5.57 -20.85 10.65
CA GLY A 43 -5.63 -20.80 12.12
C GLY A 43 -4.38 -21.39 12.81
N LYS A 44 -3.69 -22.33 12.15
CA LYS A 44 -2.38 -22.84 12.59
C LYS A 44 -1.19 -21.97 12.17
N LYS A 45 -1.44 -20.83 11.53
CA LYS A 45 -0.44 -19.94 10.92
C LYS A 45 0.37 -20.60 9.79
N ALA A 46 -0.10 -21.72 9.24
CA ALA A 46 0.47 -22.38 8.08
C ALA A 46 -0.07 -21.73 6.80
N PHE A 47 0.34 -20.48 6.54
CA PHE A 47 -0.25 -19.64 5.49
C PHE A 47 0.01 -20.16 4.07
N GLY A 48 1.17 -20.79 3.82
CA GLY A 48 1.46 -21.44 2.54
C GLY A 48 0.49 -22.60 2.27
N GLU A 49 0.28 -23.48 3.24
CA GLU A 49 -0.69 -24.58 3.13
C GLU A 49 -2.13 -24.05 2.99
N ALA A 50 -2.47 -22.97 3.70
CA ALA A 50 -3.78 -22.33 3.56
C ALA A 50 -4.01 -21.86 2.12
N LEU A 51 -3.01 -21.21 1.51
CA LEU A 51 -3.07 -20.76 0.12
C LEU A 51 -3.27 -21.92 -0.85
N GLU A 52 -2.60 -23.06 -0.68
CA GLU A 52 -2.83 -24.22 -1.55
C GLU A 52 -4.30 -24.67 -1.56
N TYR A 53 -4.95 -24.68 -0.40
CA TYR A 53 -6.37 -25.02 -0.30
C TYR A 53 -7.26 -23.94 -0.92
N TYR A 54 -6.94 -22.66 -0.71
CA TYR A 54 -7.69 -21.56 -1.31
C TYR A 54 -7.50 -21.50 -2.84
N ASP A 55 -6.34 -21.86 -3.37
CA ASP A 55 -6.07 -21.98 -4.80
C ASP A 55 -6.93 -23.09 -5.41
N LYS A 56 -6.97 -24.27 -4.78
CA LYS A 56 -7.86 -25.36 -5.18
C LYS A 56 -9.34 -24.93 -5.13
N ALA A 57 -9.74 -24.15 -4.12
CA ALA A 57 -11.10 -23.62 -4.01
C ALA A 57 -11.41 -22.61 -5.13
N SER A 58 -10.45 -21.76 -5.47
CA SER A 58 -10.55 -20.71 -6.50
C SER A 58 -10.77 -21.29 -7.89
N VAL A 59 -10.08 -22.39 -8.23
CA VAL A 59 -10.32 -23.12 -9.50
C VAL A 59 -11.78 -23.58 -9.62
N LYS A 60 -12.41 -23.97 -8.51
CA LYS A 60 -13.80 -24.46 -8.50
C LYS A 60 -14.85 -23.37 -8.32
N SER A 61 -14.44 -22.18 -7.87
CA SER A 61 -15.33 -21.05 -7.58
C SER A 61 -14.59 -19.74 -7.81
N PRO A 62 -14.27 -19.40 -9.08
CA PRO A 62 -13.45 -18.23 -9.42
C PRO A 62 -14.12 -16.91 -9.04
N GLU A 63 -15.45 -16.88 -8.95
CA GLU A 63 -16.22 -15.70 -8.56
C GLU A 63 -16.52 -15.62 -7.06
N SER A 64 -15.84 -16.41 -6.23
CA SER A 64 -16.11 -16.41 -4.78
C SER A 64 -15.36 -15.28 -4.06
N PRO A 65 -16.07 -14.25 -3.54
CA PRO A 65 -15.44 -13.20 -2.75
C PRO A 65 -14.82 -13.74 -1.44
N ILE A 66 -15.36 -14.84 -0.89
CA ILE A 66 -14.81 -15.50 0.31
C ILE A 66 -13.44 -16.11 0.02
N VAL A 67 -13.29 -16.77 -1.14
CA VAL A 67 -12.00 -17.37 -1.52
C VAL A 67 -10.96 -16.29 -1.76
N ALA A 68 -11.31 -15.22 -2.50
CA ALA A 68 -10.42 -14.08 -2.71
C ALA A 68 -10.02 -13.44 -1.38
N PHE A 69 -10.97 -13.14 -0.50
CA PHE A 69 -10.71 -12.56 0.82
C PHE A 69 -9.73 -13.42 1.64
N ASN A 70 -9.94 -14.73 1.69
CA ASN A 70 -9.10 -15.64 2.46
C ASN A 70 -7.68 -15.78 1.88
N LYS A 71 -7.52 -15.72 0.56
CA LYS A 71 -6.19 -15.63 -0.08
C LYS A 71 -5.49 -14.34 0.31
N GLY A 72 -6.19 -13.21 0.20
CA GLY A 72 -5.67 -11.90 0.60
C GLY A 72 -5.17 -11.90 2.04
N ALA A 73 -5.95 -12.47 2.96
CA ALA A 73 -5.56 -12.60 4.36
C ALA A 73 -4.30 -13.46 4.56
N ALA A 74 -4.19 -14.60 3.87
CA ALA A 74 -3.00 -15.46 3.96
C ALA A 74 -1.75 -14.77 3.40
N LEU A 75 -1.87 -14.06 2.28
CA LEU A 75 -0.77 -13.31 1.66
C LEU A 75 -0.32 -12.13 2.52
N TYR A 76 -1.27 -11.42 3.13
CA TYR A 76 -0.97 -10.35 4.09
C TYR A 76 -0.13 -10.88 5.25
N GLN A 77 -0.48 -12.04 5.80
CA GLN A 77 0.29 -12.67 6.87
C GLN A 77 1.68 -13.14 6.42
N GLN A 78 1.86 -13.48 5.15
CA GLN A 78 3.18 -13.76 4.56
C GLN A 78 3.98 -12.49 4.23
N GLY A 79 3.36 -11.31 4.34
CA GLY A 79 3.98 -10.03 4.01
C GLY A 79 4.03 -9.72 2.51
N ASP A 80 3.32 -10.50 1.68
CA ASP A 80 3.11 -10.28 0.24
C ASP A 80 1.95 -9.29 0.07
N LEU A 81 2.26 -8.01 0.33
CA LEU A 81 1.27 -6.94 0.42
C LEU A 81 0.63 -6.61 -0.94
N GLU A 82 1.40 -6.72 -2.02
CA GLU A 82 0.93 -6.48 -3.39
C GLU A 82 -0.18 -7.47 -3.77
N ARG A 83 0.08 -8.78 -3.62
CA ARG A 83 -0.93 -9.79 -3.97
C ARG A 83 -2.08 -9.83 -2.96
N ALA A 84 -1.82 -9.50 -1.69
CA ALA A 84 -2.90 -9.34 -0.72
C ALA A 84 -3.89 -8.24 -1.14
N ARG A 85 -3.38 -7.09 -1.58
CA ARG A 85 -4.17 -5.96 -2.08
C ARG A 85 -5.06 -6.35 -3.25
N GLU A 86 -4.53 -7.07 -4.23
CA GLU A 86 -5.28 -7.52 -5.40
C GLU A 86 -6.47 -8.39 -5.00
N HIS A 87 -6.25 -9.37 -4.13
CA HIS A 87 -7.30 -10.28 -3.69
C HIS A 87 -8.34 -9.63 -2.77
N PHE A 88 -7.97 -8.65 -1.95
CA PHE A 88 -8.96 -7.88 -1.18
C PHE A 88 -9.80 -6.97 -2.08
N LYS A 89 -9.20 -6.32 -3.11
CA LYS A 89 -9.95 -5.57 -4.13
C LYS A 89 -10.93 -6.47 -4.87
N GLU A 90 -10.49 -7.67 -5.26
CA GLU A 90 -11.34 -8.67 -5.89
C GLU A 90 -12.52 -9.08 -4.98
N ALA A 91 -12.26 -9.33 -3.69
CA ALA A 91 -13.29 -9.68 -2.73
C ALA A 91 -14.33 -8.56 -2.55
N ALA A 92 -13.88 -7.30 -2.45
CA ALA A 92 -14.74 -6.12 -2.36
C ALA A 92 -15.59 -5.95 -3.63
N ALA A 93 -15.03 -6.18 -4.81
CA ALA A 93 -15.74 -6.03 -6.08
C ALA A 93 -16.79 -7.14 -6.34
N LYS A 94 -16.54 -8.36 -5.85
CA LYS A 94 -17.39 -9.54 -6.13
C LYS A 94 -18.48 -9.78 -5.08
N THR A 95 -18.38 -9.18 -3.89
CA THR A 95 -19.38 -9.35 -2.84
C THR A 95 -20.65 -8.53 -3.09
N LYS A 96 -21.78 -9.03 -2.58
CA LYS A 96 -23.07 -8.30 -2.53
C LYS A 96 -23.48 -7.95 -1.11
N SER A 97 -22.66 -8.27 -0.13
CA SER A 97 -22.92 -8.05 1.29
C SER A 97 -22.11 -6.84 1.74
N LEU A 98 -22.78 -5.75 2.15
CA LEU A 98 -22.14 -4.54 2.66
C LEU A 98 -21.21 -4.83 3.86
N PRO A 99 -21.61 -5.62 4.88
CA PRO A 99 -20.69 -5.97 5.97
C PRO A 99 -19.45 -6.77 5.51
N PHE A 100 -19.59 -7.61 4.47
CA PHE A 100 -18.44 -8.33 3.94
C PHE A 100 -17.54 -7.43 3.08
N GLU A 101 -18.15 -6.49 2.34
CA GLU A 101 -17.43 -5.45 1.59
C GLU A 101 -16.63 -4.57 2.56
N ALA A 102 -17.22 -4.16 3.68
CA ALA A 102 -16.57 -3.42 4.75
C ALA A 102 -15.31 -4.11 5.24
N LYS A 103 -15.38 -5.43 5.51
CA LYS A 103 -14.21 -6.23 5.92
C LYS A 103 -13.11 -6.27 4.86
N ALA A 104 -13.47 -6.32 3.58
CA ALA A 104 -12.48 -6.28 2.50
C ALA A 104 -11.78 -4.92 2.42
N TRP A 105 -12.54 -3.82 2.52
CA TRP A 105 -11.99 -2.45 2.60
C TRP A 105 -11.12 -2.24 3.84
N TYR A 106 -11.55 -2.72 5.00
CA TYR A 106 -10.76 -2.70 6.22
C TYR A 106 -9.39 -3.39 6.02
N ASN A 107 -9.37 -4.55 5.37
CA ASN A 107 -8.11 -5.24 5.10
C ASN A 107 -7.25 -4.54 4.03
N LEU A 108 -7.83 -3.82 3.07
CA LEU A 108 -7.07 -2.92 2.19
C LEU A 108 -6.42 -1.78 2.98
N GLY A 109 -7.12 -1.24 3.98
CA GLY A 109 -6.57 -0.28 4.93
C GLY A 109 -5.38 -0.84 5.69
N ASN A 110 -5.48 -2.08 6.18
CA ASN A 110 -4.38 -2.76 6.87
C ASN A 110 -3.16 -2.99 5.95
N VAL A 111 -3.39 -3.38 4.69
CA VAL A 111 -2.31 -3.54 3.69
C VAL A 111 -1.58 -2.22 3.48
N ALA A 112 -2.31 -1.14 3.21
CA ALA A 112 -1.74 0.18 2.99
C ALA A 112 -1.04 0.73 4.24
N PHE A 113 -1.59 0.48 5.43
CA PHE A 113 -0.95 0.82 6.70
C PHE A 113 0.41 0.12 6.82
N LYS A 114 0.45 -1.19 6.53
CA LYS A 114 1.66 -1.99 6.65
C LYS A 114 2.74 -1.58 5.65
N GLU A 115 2.35 -1.17 4.45
CA GLU A 115 3.26 -0.57 3.48
C GLU A 115 3.84 0.75 3.99
N GLY A 116 3.01 1.60 4.59
CA GLY A 116 3.46 2.85 5.21
C GLY A 116 4.50 2.62 6.30
N GLU A 117 4.26 1.65 7.19
CA GLU A 117 5.25 1.26 8.22
C GLU A 117 6.58 0.79 7.62
N ARG A 118 6.54 0.00 6.53
CA ARG A 118 7.75 -0.52 5.88
C ARG A 118 8.59 0.58 5.21
N GLN A 119 7.95 1.67 4.83
CA GLN A 119 8.59 2.76 4.09
C GLN A 119 9.09 3.87 5.02
N GLU A 120 8.61 3.94 6.26
CA GLU A 120 8.87 5.02 7.21
C GLU A 120 10.36 5.35 7.37
N ASP A 121 11.21 4.33 7.50
CA ASP A 121 12.66 4.55 7.69
C ASP A 121 13.40 4.92 6.40
N SER A 122 12.79 4.65 5.24
CA SER A 122 13.45 4.80 3.92
C SER A 122 12.98 6.03 3.14
N ASP A 123 11.69 6.36 3.23
CA ASP A 123 11.04 7.38 2.42
C ASP A 123 9.75 7.83 3.14
N LEU A 124 9.89 8.88 3.96
CA LEU A 124 8.77 9.42 4.75
C LEU A 124 7.60 9.87 3.87
N ARG A 125 7.84 10.30 2.63
CA ARG A 125 6.78 10.76 1.73
C ARG A 125 5.98 9.60 1.17
N LYS A 126 6.63 8.51 0.78
CA LYS A 126 5.91 7.30 0.38
C LYS A 126 5.16 6.69 1.57
N ALA A 127 5.79 6.66 2.74
CA ALA A 127 5.14 6.21 3.97
C ALA A 127 3.86 7.02 4.27
N LEU A 128 3.94 8.35 4.12
CA LEU A 128 2.79 9.24 4.25
C LEU A 128 1.70 8.91 3.22
N ALA A 129 2.04 8.77 1.94
CA ALA A 129 1.09 8.44 0.89
C ALA A 129 0.37 7.09 1.13
N SER A 130 1.10 6.06 1.57
CA SER A 130 0.52 4.76 1.93
C SER A 130 -0.43 4.87 3.13
N LEU A 131 -0.10 5.70 4.14
CA LEU A 131 -1.00 5.93 5.28
C LEU A 131 -2.23 6.75 4.92
N GLU A 132 -2.12 7.72 4.01
CA GLU A 132 -3.28 8.43 3.46
C GLU A 132 -4.22 7.48 2.72
N GLU A 133 -3.67 6.53 1.96
CA GLU A 133 -4.45 5.47 1.32
C GLU A 133 -5.14 4.57 2.37
N SER A 134 -4.41 4.23 3.45
CA SER A 134 -4.96 3.46 4.57
C SER A 134 -6.18 4.13 5.20
N VAL A 135 -6.10 5.45 5.46
CA VAL A 135 -7.21 6.25 5.97
C VAL A 135 -8.41 6.18 5.03
N LYS A 136 -8.21 6.36 3.72
CA LYS A 136 -9.29 6.28 2.72
C LYS A 136 -10.00 4.93 2.79
N HIS A 137 -9.25 3.82 2.83
CA HIS A 137 -9.82 2.47 2.90
C HIS A 137 -10.58 2.21 4.20
N TYR A 138 -10.09 2.67 5.35
CA TYR A 138 -10.82 2.54 6.62
C TYR A 138 -12.11 3.38 6.63
N VAL A 139 -12.07 4.60 6.08
CA VAL A 139 -13.27 5.42 5.93
C VAL A 139 -14.29 4.70 5.05
N THR A 140 -13.88 4.17 3.89
CA THR A 140 -14.77 3.37 3.04
C THR A 140 -15.31 2.13 3.77
N ALA A 141 -14.51 1.47 4.61
CA ALA A 141 -15.01 0.36 5.42
C ALA A 141 -16.15 0.81 6.37
N LEU A 142 -15.99 1.95 7.04
CA LEU A 142 -17.00 2.53 7.94
C LEU A 142 -18.22 3.08 7.21
N GLU A 143 -18.09 3.49 5.95
CA GLU A 143 -19.25 3.85 5.11
C GLU A 143 -20.13 2.62 4.81
N LYS A 144 -19.52 1.44 4.67
CA LYS A 144 -20.22 0.17 4.39
C LYS A 144 -20.78 -0.47 5.65
N ASP A 145 -20.05 -0.37 6.75
CA ASP A 145 -20.42 -0.87 8.07
C ASP A 145 -19.96 0.10 9.17
N PRO A 146 -20.82 1.04 9.58
CA PRO A 146 -20.49 2.02 10.62
C PRO A 146 -20.16 1.42 11.99
N GLU A 147 -20.58 0.18 12.25
CA GLU A 147 -20.35 -0.50 13.54
C GLU A 147 -19.05 -1.33 13.54
N LEU A 148 -18.24 -1.27 12.47
CA LEU A 148 -16.95 -1.95 12.37
C LEU A 148 -15.88 -1.27 13.25
N GLU A 149 -15.93 -1.55 14.55
CA GLU A 149 -15.07 -0.96 15.58
C GLU A 149 -13.57 -1.07 15.23
N GLU A 150 -13.13 -2.22 14.69
CA GLU A 150 -11.73 -2.42 14.32
C GLU A 150 -11.25 -1.42 13.24
N ALA A 151 -12.14 -1.04 12.32
CA ALA A 151 -11.80 -0.03 11.30
C ALA A 151 -11.73 1.38 11.91
N ALA A 152 -12.58 1.69 12.90
CA ALA A 152 -12.53 2.97 13.60
C ALA A 152 -11.26 3.12 14.46
N GLU A 153 -10.84 2.05 15.15
CA GLU A 153 -9.61 2.03 15.94
C GLU A 153 -8.36 2.16 15.06
N ASN A 154 -8.29 1.40 13.96
CA ASN A 154 -7.15 1.45 13.04
C ASN A 154 -7.09 2.77 12.27
N LEU A 155 -8.24 3.39 11.97
CA LEU A 155 -8.31 4.72 11.38
C LEU A 155 -7.65 5.75 12.30
N GLU A 156 -7.95 5.74 13.60
CA GLU A 156 -7.31 6.67 14.54
C GLU A 156 -5.81 6.42 14.63
N THR A 157 -5.39 5.15 14.63
CA THR A 157 -3.98 4.78 14.61
C THR A 157 -3.26 5.31 13.37
N ALA A 158 -3.85 5.16 12.18
CA ALA A 158 -3.31 5.70 10.93
C ALA A 158 -3.16 7.22 10.97
N ARG A 159 -4.12 7.93 11.57
CA ARG A 159 -4.10 9.39 11.70
C ARG A 159 -3.00 9.89 12.64
N LEU A 160 -2.82 9.22 13.78
CA LEU A 160 -1.73 9.53 14.69
C LEU A 160 -0.37 9.31 14.02
N LYS A 161 -0.25 8.25 13.22
CA LYS A 161 0.96 7.96 12.47
C LYS A 161 1.24 9.02 11.39
N ILE A 162 0.23 9.43 10.63
CA ILE A 162 0.32 10.54 9.67
C ILE A 162 0.84 11.81 10.36
N LYS A 163 0.27 12.16 11.52
CA LYS A 163 0.72 13.33 12.28
C LYS A 163 2.21 13.23 12.65
N ASP A 164 2.65 12.08 13.17
CA ASP A 164 4.06 11.85 13.52
C ASP A 164 4.98 11.96 12.29
N LEU A 165 4.57 11.42 11.14
CA LEU A 165 5.34 11.58 9.89
C LEU A 165 5.41 13.02 9.42
N LEU A 166 4.33 13.79 9.52
CA LEU A 166 4.34 15.22 9.19
C LEU A 166 5.31 16.00 10.07
N ASP A 167 5.32 15.73 11.37
CA ASP A 167 6.27 16.34 12.31
C ASP A 167 7.73 15.97 11.96
N LYS A 168 7.98 14.71 11.58
CA LYS A 168 9.31 14.25 11.12
C LYS A 168 9.75 14.94 9.82
N ILE A 169 8.86 15.03 8.83
CA ILE A 169 9.14 15.68 7.55
C ILE A 169 9.44 17.17 7.78
N GLN A 170 8.66 17.85 8.62
CA GLN A 170 8.89 19.25 8.96
C GLN A 170 10.25 19.47 9.63
N LYS A 171 10.62 18.61 10.59
CA LYS A 171 11.93 18.67 11.26
C LYS A 171 13.09 18.45 10.29
N GLN A 172 12.98 17.48 9.37
CA GLN A 172 14.01 17.26 8.34
C GLN A 172 14.17 18.48 7.42
N GLN A 173 13.07 19.14 7.05
CA GLN A 173 13.12 20.35 6.23
C GLN A 173 13.78 21.52 6.96
N GLN A 174 13.51 21.68 8.26
CA GLN A 174 14.14 22.72 9.09
C GLN A 174 15.64 22.50 9.26
N GLN A 175 16.06 21.27 9.58
CA GLN A 175 17.47 20.92 9.76
C GLN A 175 18.28 21.07 8.47
N GLY A 176 17.71 20.69 7.32
CA GLY A 176 18.37 20.90 6.02
C GLY A 176 18.49 22.38 5.66
N GLY A 177 17.54 23.21 6.08
CA GLY A 177 17.59 24.67 5.89
C GLY A 177 18.66 25.34 6.76
N ASP A 178 18.78 24.93 8.02
CA ASP A 178 19.78 25.47 8.95
C ASP A 178 21.21 25.06 8.56
N GLN A 179 21.44 23.81 8.15
CA GLN A 179 22.75 23.37 7.65
C GLN A 179 23.18 24.12 6.39
N SER A 180 22.23 24.38 5.47
CA SER A 180 22.51 25.14 4.25
C SER A 180 22.85 26.61 4.58
N ARG A 181 22.17 27.21 5.57
CA ARG A 181 22.48 28.57 6.04
C ARG A 181 23.83 28.66 6.71
N GLN A 182 24.17 27.66 7.53
CA GLN A 182 25.44 27.64 8.25
C GLN A 182 26.62 27.50 7.29
N GLN A 183 26.52 26.66 6.25
CA GLN A 183 27.51 26.58 5.19
C GLN A 183 27.66 27.89 4.38
N GLN A 184 26.55 28.60 4.11
CA GLN A 184 26.62 29.90 3.46
C GLN A 184 27.31 30.96 4.35
N GLN A 185 27.08 30.93 5.65
CA GLN A 185 27.78 31.81 6.60
C GLN A 185 29.27 31.51 6.67
N GLU A 186 29.65 30.24 6.74
CA GLU A 186 31.07 29.83 6.75
C GLU A 186 31.78 30.21 5.43
N GLN A 187 31.09 30.13 4.28
CA GLN A 187 31.63 30.59 3.00
C GLN A 187 31.80 32.11 2.97
N GLN A 188 30.82 32.89 3.44
CA GLN A 188 30.93 34.35 3.51
C GLN A 188 32.04 34.81 4.45
N GLU A 189 32.19 34.18 5.63
CA GLU A 189 33.29 34.49 6.55
C GLU A 189 34.67 34.14 5.94
N GLY A 190 34.74 33.07 5.13
CA GLY A 190 35.96 32.72 4.39
C GLY A 190 36.33 33.75 3.32
N GLU A 191 35.35 34.21 2.54
CA GLU A 191 35.54 35.24 1.50
C GLU A 191 35.94 36.60 2.10
N GLU A 192 35.35 36.99 3.24
CA GLU A 192 35.74 38.23 3.95
C GLU A 192 37.16 38.15 4.52
N GLN A 193 37.60 36.98 4.99
CA GLN A 193 38.98 36.78 5.46
C GLN A 193 40.02 36.82 4.32
N GLU A 194 39.70 36.26 3.15
CA GLU A 194 40.57 36.35 1.97
C GLU A 194 40.68 37.78 1.45
N GLN A 195 39.58 38.56 1.44
CA GLN A 195 39.64 39.98 1.06
C GLN A 195 40.51 40.81 2.01
N GLN A 196 40.42 40.57 3.33
CA GLN A 196 41.26 41.28 4.31
C GLN A 196 42.74 40.91 4.20
N GLN A 197 43.07 39.67 3.85
CA GLN A 197 44.46 39.26 3.61
C GLN A 197 45.01 39.83 2.29
N GLY A 198 44.18 39.89 1.24
CA GLY A 198 44.54 40.51 -0.04
C GLY A 198 44.77 42.02 0.06
N GLU A 199 43.99 42.74 0.88
CA GLU A 199 44.21 44.16 1.14
C GLU A 199 45.47 44.42 1.99
N GLY A 200 45.82 43.49 2.88
CA GLY A 200 47.07 43.53 3.66
C GLY A 200 48.32 43.33 2.82
N GLU A 201 48.27 42.41 1.84
CA GLU A 201 49.38 42.19 0.89
C GLU A 201 49.48 43.30 -0.18
N GLN A 202 48.37 43.96 -0.53
CA GLN A 202 48.40 45.13 -1.43
C GLN A 202 49.01 46.38 -0.77
N GLN A 203 48.98 46.50 0.57
CA GLN A 203 49.68 47.58 1.28
C GLN A 203 51.20 47.34 1.45
N GLU A 204 51.69 46.10 1.31
CA GLU A 204 53.14 45.81 1.23
C GLU A 204 53.68 45.73 -0.21
N GLY A 205 52.79 45.85 -1.22
CA GLY A 205 53.09 45.66 -2.64
C GLY A 205 53.03 46.91 -3.52
N GLU A 206 52.94 48.13 -2.97
CA GLU A 206 53.04 49.39 -3.74
C GLU A 206 54.47 49.68 -4.24
N GLU A 207 55.17 48.68 -4.76
CA GLU A 207 56.21 48.82 -5.78
C GLU A 207 56.28 47.53 -6.62
N ARG A 208 55.28 47.22 -7.45
CA ARG A 208 55.47 46.77 -8.86
C ARG A 208 54.19 46.34 -9.59
N GLN A 209 54.02 46.99 -10.73
CA GLN A 209 53.50 46.52 -12.02
C GLN A 209 51.98 46.43 -12.25
N GLU A 210 51.51 47.43 -13.01
CA GLU A 210 50.36 47.40 -13.91
C GLU A 210 50.38 46.13 -14.80
N GLY A 211 49.31 45.33 -14.75
CA GLY A 211 49.11 44.23 -15.69
C GLY A 211 48.20 43.07 -15.25
N ALA A 212 47.77 43.00 -13.97
CA ALA A 212 47.04 41.83 -13.44
C ALA A 212 45.52 42.01 -13.26
N GLN A 213 44.98 43.23 -13.30
CA GLN A 213 43.57 43.50 -12.97
C GLN A 213 42.54 42.90 -13.94
N ASP A 214 42.90 42.66 -15.22
CA ASP A 214 41.96 42.11 -16.22
C ASP A 214 41.67 40.59 -16.08
N ARG A 215 42.41 39.87 -15.22
CA ARG A 215 42.24 38.41 -15.04
C ARG A 215 41.41 38.01 -13.83
N GLU A 216 41.45 38.78 -12.76
CA GLU A 216 40.66 38.49 -11.54
C GLU A 216 39.17 38.80 -11.76
N GLU A 217 38.84 39.87 -12.48
CA GLU A 217 37.45 40.24 -12.76
C GLU A 217 36.72 39.19 -13.61
N LYS A 218 37.43 38.51 -14.53
CA LYS A 218 36.86 37.42 -15.34
C LYS A 218 36.67 36.12 -14.57
N ALA A 219 37.51 35.84 -13.57
CA ALA A 219 37.38 34.63 -12.75
C ALA A 219 36.20 34.74 -11.78
N ALA A 220 35.96 35.92 -11.22
CA ALA A 220 34.81 36.19 -10.35
C ALA A 220 33.47 36.07 -11.10
N GLU A 221 33.39 36.58 -12.34
CA GLU A 221 32.17 36.45 -13.16
C GLU A 221 31.89 35.00 -13.62
N GLU A 222 32.92 34.17 -13.84
CA GLU A 222 32.74 32.76 -14.19
C GLU A 222 32.30 31.90 -12.99
N GLN A 223 32.76 32.23 -11.78
CA GLN A 223 32.37 31.53 -10.56
C GLN A 223 30.91 31.82 -10.19
N GLN A 224 30.48 33.09 -10.25
CA GLN A 224 29.07 33.48 -10.02
C GLN A 224 28.10 32.77 -10.97
N LYS A 225 28.48 32.60 -12.25
CA LYS A 225 27.63 31.89 -13.23
C LYS A 225 27.53 30.39 -12.97
N LYS A 226 28.55 29.77 -12.36
CA LYS A 226 28.52 28.35 -11.98
C LYS A 226 27.64 28.10 -10.76
N ASP A 227 27.68 28.98 -9.77
CA ASP A 227 26.87 28.85 -8.56
C ASP A 227 25.38 29.10 -8.84
N GLU A 228 25.07 30.00 -9.76
CA GLU A 228 23.69 30.24 -10.21
C GLU A 228 23.12 29.06 -11.01
N GLN A 229 23.96 28.32 -11.77
CA GLN A 229 23.57 27.08 -12.43
C GLN A 229 23.42 25.90 -11.47
N ALA A 230 24.28 25.78 -10.44
CA ALA A 230 24.20 24.72 -9.44
C ALA A 230 22.97 24.86 -8.52
N ALA A 231 22.54 26.10 -8.22
CA ALA A 231 21.32 26.36 -7.48
C ALA A 231 20.03 26.01 -8.25
N ALA A 232 20.09 26.02 -9.60
CA ALA A 232 18.97 25.69 -10.48
C ALA A 232 18.75 24.18 -10.68
N GLU A 233 19.73 23.33 -10.34
CA GLU A 233 19.68 21.86 -10.48
C GLU A 233 19.18 21.11 -9.23
N LYS A 234 18.61 21.79 -8.23
CA LYS A 234 17.82 21.06 -7.23
C LYS A 234 16.65 20.39 -7.94
N PRO A 235 16.44 19.06 -7.80
CA PRO A 235 15.29 18.41 -8.40
C PRO A 235 14.05 19.13 -7.90
N LYS A 236 13.32 19.79 -8.81
CA LYS A 236 11.95 20.19 -8.56
C LYS A 236 11.15 18.91 -8.39
N GLU A 237 11.16 18.38 -7.18
CA GLU A 237 10.28 17.29 -6.79
C GLU A 237 8.86 17.72 -7.14
N LYS A 238 8.24 16.96 -8.04
CA LYS A 238 6.85 17.18 -8.39
C LYS A 238 6.04 17.26 -7.10
N PRO A 239 5.17 18.27 -6.92
CA PRO A 239 4.22 18.28 -5.82
C PRO A 239 3.52 16.92 -5.77
N LEU A 240 3.41 16.32 -4.57
CA LEU A 240 2.57 15.14 -4.40
C LEU A 240 1.16 15.53 -4.89
N GLU A 241 0.77 15.03 -6.07
CA GLU A 241 -0.58 15.19 -6.60
C GLU A 241 -1.53 14.28 -5.82
N SER A 242 -1.92 14.77 -4.65
CA SER A 242 -3.16 14.45 -3.96
C SER A 242 -3.79 15.80 -3.69
N ASP A 243 -4.94 16.10 -4.31
CA ASP A 243 -5.66 17.39 -4.18
C ASP A 243 -5.97 17.79 -2.72
N LYS A 244 -5.79 16.86 -1.77
CA LYS A 244 -5.85 17.11 -0.33
C LYS A 244 -4.51 16.75 0.32
N THR A 245 -3.98 17.68 1.11
CA THR A 245 -2.83 17.44 1.98
C THR A 245 -3.20 16.47 3.12
N ALA A 246 -2.24 15.71 3.62
CA ALA A 246 -2.39 14.88 4.83
C ALA A 246 -3.07 15.62 5.99
N GLN A 247 -2.74 16.90 6.18
CA GLN A 247 -3.34 17.75 7.21
C GLN A 247 -4.84 17.97 6.97
N GLN A 248 -5.24 18.20 5.72
CA GLN A 248 -6.66 18.31 5.35
C GLN A 248 -7.41 16.99 5.56
N ILE A 249 -6.78 15.85 5.28
CA ILE A 249 -7.35 14.52 5.58
C ILE A 249 -7.58 14.36 7.10
N LEU A 250 -6.61 14.78 7.92
CA LEU A 250 -6.76 14.75 9.37
C LEU A 250 -7.90 15.65 9.86
N ASP A 251 -8.07 16.83 9.29
CA ASP A 251 -9.07 17.79 9.74
C ASP A 251 -10.48 17.45 9.24
N GLU A 252 -10.62 17.00 7.99
CA GLU A 252 -11.87 16.47 7.45
C GLU A 252 -12.36 15.26 8.25
N GLU A 253 -11.45 14.33 8.58
CA GLU A 253 -11.82 13.15 9.33
C GLU A 253 -12.21 13.45 10.80
N LYS A 254 -11.71 14.56 11.38
CA LYS A 254 -12.17 15.03 12.70
C LYS A 254 -13.64 15.45 12.63
N GLU A 255 -14.03 16.14 11.57
CA GLU A 255 -15.41 16.55 11.36
C GLU A 255 -16.31 15.36 11.03
N ASN A 256 -15.87 14.47 10.12
CA ASN A 256 -16.60 13.24 9.79
C ASN A 256 -16.83 12.36 11.02
N ARG A 257 -15.84 12.23 11.92
CA ARG A 257 -15.99 11.50 13.18
C ARG A 257 -17.09 12.09 14.07
N LYS A 258 -17.14 13.42 14.21
CA LYS A 258 -18.20 14.10 14.97
C LYS A 258 -19.56 13.84 14.34
N GLU A 259 -19.64 13.81 13.02
CA GLU A 259 -20.87 13.52 12.31
C GLU A 259 -21.31 12.07 12.50
N ARG A 260 -20.42 11.08 12.39
CA ARG A 260 -20.73 9.67 12.68
C ARG A 260 -21.25 9.48 14.11
N GLN A 261 -20.60 10.10 15.10
CA GLN A 261 -21.08 10.07 16.49
C GLN A 261 -22.46 10.74 16.68
N ARG A 262 -22.73 11.83 15.94
CA ARG A 262 -24.05 12.47 15.92
C ARG A 262 -25.10 11.58 15.26
N GLN A 263 -24.75 10.84 14.20
CA GLN A 263 -25.66 9.92 13.53
C GLN A 263 -25.96 8.69 14.41
N GLU A 264 -24.95 8.08 15.02
CA GLU A 264 -25.11 6.97 15.95
C GLU A 264 -25.99 7.35 17.15
N SER A 265 -25.76 8.53 17.75
CA SER A 265 -26.58 9.01 18.87
C SER A 265 -28.03 9.31 18.48
N ARG A 266 -28.30 9.63 17.20
CA ARG A 266 -29.66 9.79 16.66
C ARG A 266 -30.31 8.45 16.29
N SER A 267 -29.52 7.47 15.85
CA SER A 267 -29.98 6.13 15.46
C SER A 267 -30.30 5.24 16.66
N LYS A 268 -29.67 5.47 17.82
CA LYS A 268 -30.07 4.87 19.10
C LYS A 268 -31.45 5.41 19.52
N TYR A 269 -32.49 4.74 19.06
CA TYR A 269 -33.91 4.99 19.31
C TYR A 269 -34.19 5.37 20.78
N ARG A 270 -34.80 6.54 21.01
CA ARG A 270 -35.46 6.89 22.28
C ARG A 270 -36.82 6.20 22.27
N PRO A 271 -37.15 5.33 23.25
CA PRO A 271 -38.49 4.75 23.29
C PRO A 271 -39.51 5.88 23.38
N VAL A 272 -40.39 5.98 22.38
CA VAL A 272 -41.61 6.77 22.49
C VAL A 272 -42.42 6.11 23.59
N GLY A 273 -42.38 6.69 24.79
CA GLY A 273 -43.30 6.35 25.86
C GLY A 273 -44.70 6.44 25.28
N LYS A 274 -45.44 5.32 25.27
CA LYS A 274 -46.86 5.35 25.00
C LYS A 274 -47.53 6.03 26.19
N ASP A 275 -47.69 7.33 26.10
CA ASP A 275 -48.71 8.06 26.85
C ASP A 275 -50.01 8.00 26.05
N TRP A 276 -50.64 6.81 26.08
CA TRP A 276 -52.09 6.56 26.11
C TRP A 276 -52.35 5.06 26.17
#